data_AF-A0A7D9HN65-F1
#
_entry.id   AF-A0A7D9HN65-F1
#
_cell.length_a   1.000
_cell.length_b   1.000
_cell.length_c   1.000
_cell.angle_alpha   90.00
_cell.angle_beta   90.00
_cell.angle_gamma   90.00
#
_symmetry.space_group_name_H-M   'P 1'
#
loop_
_entity.id
_entity.type
_entity.pdbx_description
1 polymer ?
#
loop_
_entity_poly.entity_id
_entity_poly.type
_entity_poly.pdbx_seq_one_letter_code
_entity_poly.pdbx_strand_id
1 'polypeptide(L)'
;MAEASVPQDLSSYEYEPSCPLPSGREARDHVISKGPCQPRDINFPLDNRNRKFLVSWYEKFPWLEYSVSLDKAFCFVCRVFNAQTSSRSEPIFIKTGFSNWKKSEVFAKHEKSDCHKHSLQAHRHWKSQKPIHHQIDEENERQESYRQQNQQYGTLATDGPEHKRNRHVAYRQLTRWCWGILGKEIRVPLPSCAVSCIRAHFPPPGLEDFEFEGFHFADE
;
A
#
# COMPACT_ATOMS: atom_id res chain seq x y z
N MET A 1 0.03 36.81 19.87
CA MET A 1 -0.54 35.53 19.42
C MET A 1 0.54 34.49 19.64
N ALA A 2 0.37 33.61 20.62
CA ALA A 2 1.38 32.62 20.97
C ALA A 2 1.22 31.40 20.05
N GLU A 3 2.27 31.09 19.30
CA GLU A 3 2.37 29.90 18.45
C GLU A 3 2.57 28.70 19.37
N ALA A 4 1.58 27.81 19.45
CA ALA A 4 1.67 26.60 20.26
C ALA A 4 2.66 25.64 19.60
N SER A 5 3.85 25.49 20.20
CA SER A 5 4.85 24.51 19.79
C SER A 5 4.28 23.09 19.90
N VAL A 6 4.36 22.34 18.79
CA VAL A 6 4.01 20.92 18.73
C VAL A 6 5.11 20.12 19.44
N PRO A 7 4.83 19.37 20.52
CA PRO A 7 5.83 18.57 21.21
C PRO A 7 6.36 17.44 20.33
N GLN A 8 7.69 17.29 20.29
CA GLN A 8 8.43 16.35 19.43
C GLN A 8 8.46 14.89 19.96
N ASP A 9 7.75 14.56 21.03
CA ASP A 9 7.73 13.20 21.60
C ASP A 9 6.35 12.54 21.43
N LEU A 10 6.25 11.64 20.45
CA LEU A 10 5.03 10.87 20.15
C LEU A 10 4.79 9.70 21.12
N SER A 11 5.72 9.45 22.05
CA SER A 11 5.61 8.37 23.04
C SER A 11 4.73 8.74 24.24
N SER A 12 4.60 10.04 24.56
CA SER A 12 3.86 10.54 25.74
C SER A 12 2.39 10.88 25.47
N TYR A 13 1.94 10.85 24.22
CA TYR A 13 0.51 11.01 23.91
C TYR A 13 -0.22 9.70 24.21
N GLU A 14 -0.80 9.62 25.41
CA GLU A 14 -1.89 8.69 25.69
C GLU A 14 -3.04 9.03 24.74
N TYR A 15 -3.30 8.12 23.81
CA TYR A 15 -4.38 8.29 22.85
C TYR A 15 -5.72 8.21 23.59
N GLU A 16 -6.33 9.36 23.83
CA GLU A 16 -7.65 9.43 24.44
C GLU A 16 -8.73 9.62 23.36
N PRO A 17 -9.85 8.85 23.40
CA PRO A 17 -10.94 9.00 22.45
C PRO A 17 -11.57 10.39 22.33
N SER A 18 -11.38 11.23 23.34
CA SER A 18 -11.81 12.63 23.43
C SER A 18 -10.94 13.59 22.60
N CYS A 19 -9.68 13.24 22.31
CA CYS A 19 -8.72 14.13 21.66
C CYS A 19 -8.90 14.15 20.13
N PRO A 20 -8.63 15.30 19.47
CA PRO A 20 -8.56 15.35 18.02
C PRO A 20 -7.56 14.33 17.48
N LEU A 21 -7.91 13.68 16.38
CA LEU A 21 -7.00 12.76 15.72
C LEU A 21 -5.79 13.51 15.17
N PRO A 22 -4.59 12.92 15.27
CA PRO A 22 -3.40 13.57 14.76
C PRO A 22 -3.45 13.67 13.23
N SER A 23 -2.85 14.75 12.71
CA SER A 23 -2.69 14.98 11.28
C SER A 23 -1.42 14.27 10.78
N GLY A 24 -1.48 13.71 9.57
CA GLY A 24 -0.35 13.00 8.94
C GLY A 24 -0.43 11.48 9.02
N ARG A 25 0.26 10.80 8.09
CA ARG A 25 0.25 9.33 7.95
C ARG A 25 0.89 8.64 9.16
N GLU A 26 2.08 9.09 9.58
CA GLU A 26 2.85 8.47 10.67
C GLU A 26 2.11 8.50 12.01
N ALA A 27 1.57 9.66 12.37
CA ALA A 27 0.83 9.80 13.62
C ALA A 27 -0.49 9.01 13.62
N ARG A 28 -1.13 8.87 12.45
CA ARG A 28 -2.30 8.01 12.26
C ARG A 28 -1.92 6.52 12.34
N ASP A 29 -0.77 6.13 11.78
CA ASP A 29 -0.23 4.76 11.87
C ASP A 29 0.07 4.36 13.32
N HIS A 30 0.61 5.28 14.13
CA HIS A 30 0.82 5.08 15.56
C HIS A 30 -0.48 4.85 16.33
N VAL A 31 -1.53 5.62 16.01
CA VAL A 31 -2.87 5.41 16.59
C VAL A 31 -3.43 4.04 16.19
N ILE A 32 -3.29 3.67 14.91
CA ILE A 32 -3.76 2.38 14.38
C ILE A 32 -3.00 1.20 15.01
N SER A 33 -1.70 1.36 15.28
CA SER A 33 -0.87 0.32 15.89
C SER A 33 -1.23 0.08 17.36
N LYS A 34 -1.53 1.14 18.13
CA LYS A 34 -2.03 1.02 19.51
C LYS A 34 -3.43 0.38 19.56
N GLY A 35 -4.26 0.62 18.54
CA GLY A 35 -5.60 0.05 18.46
C GLY A 35 -6.62 0.72 19.38
N PRO A 36 -7.79 0.08 19.58
CA PRO A 36 -8.89 0.69 20.33
C PRO A 36 -8.58 0.85 21.83
N CYS A 37 -8.87 2.01 22.41
CA CYS A 37 -8.76 2.25 23.85
C CYS A 37 -9.88 1.52 24.62
N GLN A 38 -9.50 0.44 25.33
CA GLN A 38 -10.42 -0.45 26.05
C GLN A 38 -9.94 -0.70 27.50
N PRO A 39 -10.09 0.27 28.41
CA PRO A 39 -9.75 0.08 29.81
C PRO A 39 -10.65 -0.99 30.44
N ARG A 40 -10.06 -1.95 31.17
CA ARG A 40 -10.78 -3.08 31.80
C ARG A 40 -10.75 -3.02 33.33
N ASP A 41 -9.63 -2.57 33.88
CA ASP A 41 -9.38 -2.56 35.34
C ASP A 41 -9.75 -1.21 35.98
N ILE A 42 -10.92 -0.67 35.60
CA ILE A 42 -11.42 0.60 36.13
C ILE A 42 -12.85 0.45 36.68
N ASN A 43 -13.15 1.26 37.69
CA ASN A 43 -14.52 1.41 38.18
C ASN A 43 -15.29 2.39 37.30
N PHE A 44 -16.03 1.85 36.33
CA PHE A 44 -16.88 2.65 35.45
C PHE A 44 -17.93 3.44 36.25
N PRO A 45 -18.10 4.75 35.97
CA PRO A 45 -19.14 5.58 36.58
C PRO A 45 -20.54 4.99 36.43
N LEU A 46 -21.34 5.17 37.47
CA LEU A 46 -22.76 4.84 37.46
C LEU A 46 -23.55 6.06 37.00
N ASP A 47 -24.51 5.84 36.11
CA ASP A 47 -25.51 6.84 35.78
C ASP A 47 -26.52 7.03 36.93
N ASN A 48 -27.39 8.03 36.81
CA ASN A 48 -28.43 8.34 37.81
C ASN A 48 -29.43 7.20 38.07
N ARG A 49 -29.34 6.08 37.35
CA ARG A 49 -30.17 4.88 37.48
C ARG A 49 -29.34 3.64 37.84
N ASN A 50 -28.13 3.82 38.36
CA ASN A 50 -27.20 2.76 38.77
C ASN A 50 -26.79 1.81 37.63
N ARG A 51 -26.67 2.32 36.40
CA ARG A 51 -26.16 1.56 35.25
C ARG A 51 -24.78 2.09 34.86
N LYS A 52 -23.92 1.21 34.38
CA LYS A 52 -22.57 1.55 33.94
C LYS A 52 -22.25 0.88 32.61
N PHE A 53 -21.17 1.35 31.97
CA PHE A 53 -20.56 0.65 30.85
C PHE A 53 -20.16 -0.78 31.26
N LEU A 54 -20.35 -1.76 30.38
CA LEU A 54 -20.02 -3.16 30.64
C LEU A 54 -18.81 -3.59 29.81
N VAL A 55 -17.78 -4.11 30.50
CA VAL A 55 -16.53 -4.61 29.87
C VAL A 55 -16.80 -5.73 28.87
N SER A 56 -17.83 -6.55 29.08
CA SER A 56 -18.22 -7.63 28.16
C SER A 56 -18.62 -7.12 26.77
N TRP A 57 -18.93 -5.83 26.62
CA TRP A 57 -19.18 -5.25 25.29
C TRP A 57 -17.93 -5.19 24.42
N TYR A 58 -16.72 -5.11 24.99
CA TYR A 58 -15.49 -5.15 24.20
C TYR A 58 -15.28 -6.48 23.49
N GLU A 59 -15.70 -7.59 24.11
CA GLU A 59 -15.61 -8.93 23.50
C GLU A 59 -16.59 -9.06 22.34
N LYS A 60 -17.78 -8.48 22.49
CA LYS A 60 -18.81 -8.49 21.44
C LYS A 60 -18.51 -7.50 20.31
N PHE A 61 -17.90 -6.37 20.62
CA PHE A 61 -17.66 -5.27 19.69
C PHE A 61 -16.19 -4.81 19.79
N PRO A 62 -15.26 -5.48 19.10
CA PRO A 62 -13.82 -5.16 19.19
C PRO A 62 -13.46 -3.73 18.74
N TRP A 63 -14.31 -3.09 17.94
CA TRP A 63 -14.14 -1.70 17.50
C TRP A 63 -14.54 -0.65 18.55
N LEU A 64 -15.19 -1.08 19.63
CA LEU A 64 -15.72 -0.21 20.68
C LEU A 64 -14.59 0.33 21.55
N GLU A 65 -14.61 1.63 21.81
CA GLU A 65 -13.69 2.29 22.72
C GLU A 65 -14.45 3.07 23.77
N TYR A 66 -13.79 3.34 24.89
CA TYR A 66 -14.36 4.11 25.98
C TYR A 66 -13.39 5.20 26.45
N SER A 67 -13.90 6.43 26.59
CA SER A 67 -13.18 7.52 27.25
C SER A 67 -13.60 7.56 28.71
N VAL A 68 -12.60 7.41 29.59
CA VAL A 68 -12.79 7.49 31.05
C VAL A 68 -13.14 8.92 31.47
N SER A 69 -12.49 9.93 30.88
CA SER A 69 -12.75 11.33 31.24
C SER A 69 -14.16 11.79 30.90
N LEU A 70 -14.73 11.30 29.79
CA LEU A 70 -16.05 11.71 29.31
C LEU A 70 -17.19 10.78 29.74
N ASP A 71 -16.88 9.62 30.31
CA ASP A 71 -17.84 8.52 30.57
C ASP A 71 -18.68 8.18 29.32
N LYS A 72 -17.99 7.98 28.19
CA LYS A 72 -18.63 7.80 26.88
C LYS A 72 -17.93 6.78 26.02
N ALA A 73 -18.73 6.07 25.23
CA ALA A 73 -18.29 5.10 24.25
C ALA A 73 -18.21 5.69 22.82
N PHE A 74 -17.21 5.25 22.07
CA PHE A 74 -16.93 5.67 20.70
C PHE A 74 -16.63 4.45 19.83
N CYS A 75 -16.58 4.66 18.52
CA CYS A 75 -16.12 3.65 17.57
C CYS A 75 -14.75 4.04 17.05
N PHE A 76 -13.73 3.22 17.33
CA PHE A 76 -12.35 3.47 16.93
C PHE A 76 -12.21 3.70 15.43
N VAL A 77 -12.70 2.74 14.65
CA VAL A 77 -12.52 2.76 13.20
C VAL A 77 -13.27 3.93 12.57
N CYS A 78 -14.47 4.24 13.07
CA CYS A 78 -15.23 5.39 12.57
C CYS A 78 -14.59 6.71 12.99
N ARG A 79 -14.05 6.84 14.22
CA ARG A 79 -13.32 8.05 14.60
C ARG A 79 -12.14 8.24 13.66
N VAL A 80 -11.28 7.22 13.52
CA VAL A 80 -10.06 7.28 12.72
C VAL A 80 -10.36 7.55 11.24
N PHE A 81 -11.26 6.76 10.62
CA PHE A 81 -11.46 6.71 9.16
C PHE A 81 -12.70 7.42 8.62
N ASN A 82 -13.40 8.23 9.40
CA ASN A 82 -14.51 9.04 8.88
C ASN A 82 -13.99 10.21 8.04
N ALA A 83 -13.65 9.94 6.79
CA ALA A 83 -13.08 10.94 5.89
C ALA A 83 -14.14 11.69 5.06
N GLN A 84 -15.34 11.15 4.82
CA GLN A 84 -16.19 11.71 3.76
C GLN A 84 -17.68 11.29 3.72
N THR A 85 -18.27 10.70 4.76
CA THR A 85 -19.71 10.36 4.67
C THR A 85 -20.59 11.58 4.95
N SER A 86 -20.99 12.23 3.86
CA SER A 86 -22.13 13.13 3.68
C SER A 86 -23.23 12.96 4.72
N SER A 87 -23.55 14.03 5.46
CA SER A 87 -24.79 14.36 6.23
C SER A 87 -25.52 13.29 7.07
N ARG A 88 -25.08 12.03 7.10
CA ARG A 88 -25.72 10.85 7.71
C ARG A 88 -24.75 10.07 8.59
N SER A 89 -23.52 10.56 8.83
CA SER A 89 -22.63 9.97 9.82
C SER A 89 -23.26 10.08 11.20
N GLU A 90 -23.42 8.99 11.94
CA GLU A 90 -23.86 9.02 13.34
C GLU A 90 -22.82 9.78 14.17
N PRO A 91 -23.05 11.06 14.55
CA PRO A 91 -22.05 11.84 15.27
C PRO A 91 -21.79 11.27 16.67
N ILE A 92 -22.71 10.43 17.16
CA ILE A 92 -22.69 9.82 18.49
C ILE A 92 -21.42 8.97 18.69
N PHE A 93 -21.03 8.13 17.73
CA PHE A 93 -19.87 7.24 17.87
C PHE A 93 -18.54 7.88 17.47
N ILE A 94 -18.55 9.14 17.05
CA ILE A 94 -17.39 9.81 16.45
C ILE A 94 -17.00 11.06 17.25
N LYS A 95 -17.97 11.94 17.54
CA LYS A 95 -17.74 13.24 18.18
C LYS A 95 -18.41 13.37 19.54
N THR A 96 -19.70 13.03 19.64
CA THR A 96 -20.50 13.32 20.84
C THR A 96 -20.24 12.32 21.96
N GLY A 97 -19.98 11.06 21.60
CA GLY A 97 -19.87 9.90 22.49
C GLY A 97 -21.23 9.36 22.93
N PHE A 98 -21.31 8.03 23.09
CA PHE A 98 -22.49 7.31 23.55
C PHE A 98 -22.43 7.04 25.05
N SER A 99 -23.46 7.43 25.82
CA SER A 99 -23.57 7.15 27.26
C SER A 99 -24.89 6.53 27.71
N ASN A 100 -25.81 6.21 26.78
CA ASN A 100 -27.10 5.64 27.14
C ASN A 100 -27.02 4.11 27.30
N TRP A 101 -26.50 3.65 28.44
CA TRP A 101 -26.22 2.24 28.72
C TRP A 101 -27.45 1.31 28.62
N LYS A 102 -28.68 1.85 28.74
CA LYS A 102 -29.93 1.11 28.53
C LYS A 102 -30.07 0.59 27.10
N LYS A 103 -29.58 1.36 26.13
CA LYS A 103 -29.79 1.12 24.69
C LYS A 103 -28.52 0.56 24.04
N SER A 104 -27.85 -0.36 24.72
CA SER A 104 -26.62 -0.99 24.21
C SER A 104 -26.83 -1.76 22.90
N GLU A 105 -28.06 -2.14 22.56
CA GLU A 105 -28.44 -2.67 21.24
C GLU A 105 -28.05 -1.77 20.06
N VAL A 106 -27.87 -0.46 20.32
CA VAL A 106 -27.42 0.52 19.31
C VAL A 106 -26.03 0.16 18.78
N PHE A 107 -25.17 -0.52 19.56
CA PHE A 107 -23.87 -0.97 19.08
C PHE A 107 -24.00 -1.96 17.90
N ALA A 108 -24.92 -2.94 18.01
CA ALA A 108 -25.17 -3.90 16.94
C ALA A 108 -25.80 -3.24 15.69
N LYS A 109 -26.59 -2.18 15.88
CA LYS A 109 -27.11 -1.38 14.76
C LYS A 109 -26.01 -0.57 14.09
N HIS A 110 -25.12 0.04 14.88
CA HIS A 110 -23.97 0.80 14.39
C HIS A 110 -23.03 -0.06 13.56
N GLU A 111 -22.68 -1.25 14.05
CA GLU A 111 -21.82 -2.21 13.35
C GLU A 111 -22.34 -2.57 11.94
N LYS A 112 -23.66 -2.67 11.80
CA LYS A 112 -24.34 -2.95 10.52
C LYS A 112 -24.52 -1.72 9.62
N SER A 113 -24.31 -0.52 10.16
CA SER A 113 -24.50 0.73 9.43
C SER A 113 -23.48 0.93 8.33
N ASP A 114 -23.86 1.67 7.29
CA ASP A 114 -22.96 1.94 6.15
C ASP A 114 -21.77 2.81 6.56
N CYS A 115 -21.93 3.69 7.55
CA CYS A 115 -20.81 4.49 8.05
C CYS A 115 -19.68 3.60 8.61
N HIS A 116 -20.05 2.58 9.39
CA HIS A 116 -19.08 1.63 9.95
C HIS A 116 -18.42 0.79 8.88
N LYS A 117 -19.19 0.27 7.92
CA LYS A 117 -18.67 -0.52 6.80
C LYS A 117 -17.69 0.28 5.93
N HIS A 118 -18.01 1.53 5.60
CA HIS A 118 -17.11 2.39 4.84
C HIS A 118 -15.83 2.70 5.62
N SER A 119 -15.91 2.99 6.92
CA SER A 119 -14.73 3.20 7.75
C SER A 119 -13.85 1.94 7.86
N LEU A 120 -14.46 0.76 7.99
CA LEU A 120 -13.75 -0.52 7.94
C LEU A 120 -13.05 -0.77 6.59
N GLN A 121 -13.73 -0.46 5.49
CA GLN A 121 -13.14 -0.57 4.15
C GLN A 121 -11.94 0.38 3.99
N ALA A 122 -12.07 1.63 4.43
CA ALA A 122 -10.98 2.59 4.41
C ALA A 122 -9.79 2.15 5.28
N HIS A 123 -10.05 1.57 6.46
CA HIS A 123 -9.02 0.99 7.32
C HIS A 123 -8.28 -0.18 6.66
N ARG A 124 -9.01 -1.07 5.99
CA ARG A 124 -8.41 -2.18 5.22
C ARG A 124 -7.53 -1.65 4.08
N HIS A 125 -8.05 -0.68 3.32
CA HIS A 125 -7.30 -0.06 2.24
C HIS A 125 -6.03 0.60 2.75
N TRP A 126 -6.12 1.35 3.84
CA TRP A 126 -4.97 1.97 4.50
C TRP A 126 -3.87 0.96 4.86
N LYS A 127 -4.25 -0.18 5.45
CA LYS A 127 -3.31 -1.26 5.80
C LYS A 127 -2.68 -1.94 4.59
N SER A 128 -3.35 -1.94 3.44
CA SER A 128 -2.83 -2.54 2.20
C SER A 128 -1.91 -1.61 1.41
N GLN A 129 -1.96 -0.30 1.64
CA GLN A 129 -1.14 0.65 0.90
C GLN A 129 0.32 0.62 1.38
N LYS A 130 1.26 0.41 0.46
CA LYS A 130 2.67 0.71 0.70
C LYS A 130 2.85 2.23 0.83
N PRO A 131 3.77 2.71 1.68
CA PRO A 131 4.16 4.12 1.71
C PRO A 131 4.51 4.65 0.32
N ILE A 132 4.20 5.92 0.05
CA ILE A 132 4.43 6.54 -1.26
C ILE A 132 5.90 6.47 -1.67
N HIS A 133 6.85 6.62 -0.73
CA HIS A 133 8.29 6.54 -1.04
C HIS A 133 8.65 5.19 -1.67
N HIS A 134 8.18 4.08 -1.10
CA HIS A 134 8.45 2.74 -1.62
C HIS A 134 7.88 2.54 -3.04
N GLN A 135 6.75 3.17 -3.35
CA GLN A 135 6.18 3.12 -4.70
C GLN A 135 7.02 3.92 -5.69
N ILE A 136 7.53 5.08 -5.27
CA ILE A 136 8.44 5.92 -6.06
C ILE A 136 9.77 5.20 -6.29
N ASP A 137 10.33 4.55 -5.27
CA ASP A 137 11.58 3.80 -5.37
C ASP A 137 11.45 2.64 -6.35
N GLU A 138 10.39 1.83 -6.25
CA GLU A 138 10.09 0.74 -7.21
C GLU A 138 9.95 1.27 -8.65
N GLU A 139 9.30 2.43 -8.83
CA GLU A 139 9.13 3.05 -10.15
C GLU A 139 10.45 3.63 -10.67
N ASN A 140 11.27 4.23 -9.80
CA ASN A 140 12.59 4.75 -10.16
C ASN A 140 13.53 3.61 -10.57
N GLU A 141 13.57 2.51 -9.81
CA GLU A 141 14.35 1.31 -10.16
C GLU A 141 13.91 0.75 -11.52
N ARG A 142 12.59 0.69 -11.77
CA ARG A 142 12.03 0.26 -13.06
C ARG A 142 12.46 1.20 -14.19
N GLN A 143 12.39 2.51 -13.98
CA GLN A 143 12.81 3.50 -14.96
C GLN A 143 14.31 3.46 -15.21
N GLU A 144 15.13 3.27 -14.18
CA GLU A 144 16.57 3.15 -14.30
C GLU A 144 16.96 1.89 -15.08
N SER A 145 16.33 0.75 -14.79
CA SER A 145 16.50 -0.48 -15.57
C SER A 145 16.13 -0.26 -17.04
N TYR A 146 15.01 0.41 -17.32
CA TYR A 146 14.61 0.75 -18.68
C TYR A 146 15.59 1.71 -19.37
N ARG A 147 16.09 2.72 -18.64
CA ARG A 147 17.09 3.67 -19.14
C ARG A 147 18.41 2.98 -19.45
N GLN A 148 18.88 2.09 -18.57
CA GLN A 148 20.09 1.29 -18.80
C GLN A 148 19.92 0.37 -20.02
N GLN A 149 18.75 -0.25 -20.17
CA GLN A 149 18.42 -1.03 -21.36
C GLN A 149 18.46 -0.15 -22.62
N ASN A 150 17.76 0.98 -22.66
CA ASN A 150 17.77 1.88 -23.82
C ASN A 150 19.15 2.49 -24.11
N GLN A 151 19.93 2.82 -23.08
CA GLN A 151 21.30 3.31 -23.26
C GLN A 151 22.19 2.22 -23.87
N GLN A 152 22.05 0.97 -23.44
CA GLN A 152 22.85 -0.13 -23.96
C GLN A 152 22.43 -0.59 -25.36
N TYR A 153 21.14 -0.57 -25.66
CA TYR A 153 20.57 -1.19 -26.85
C TYR A 153 20.09 -0.19 -27.92
N GLY A 154 19.92 1.09 -27.59
CA GLY A 154 19.26 2.08 -28.44
C GLY A 154 17.80 1.71 -28.74
N THR A 155 17.21 2.32 -29.77
CA THR A 155 15.89 1.93 -30.32
C THR A 155 15.94 0.64 -31.16
N LEU A 156 17.14 0.11 -31.46
CA LEU A 156 17.33 -1.11 -32.25
C LEU A 156 16.72 -2.38 -31.64
N ALA A 157 16.52 -2.44 -30.32
CA ALA A 157 15.89 -3.58 -29.65
C ALA A 157 14.35 -3.56 -29.69
N THR A 158 13.76 -2.42 -30.07
CA THR A 158 12.30 -2.23 -30.13
C THR A 158 11.75 -2.17 -31.55
N ASP A 159 12.62 -2.02 -32.55
CA ASP A 159 12.20 -1.89 -33.95
C ASP A 159 12.15 -3.27 -34.64
N GLY A 160 10.99 -3.59 -35.24
CA GLY A 160 10.76 -4.82 -35.99
C GLY A 160 9.91 -5.92 -35.30
N PRO A 161 9.64 -7.03 -36.01
CA PRO A 161 8.75 -8.10 -35.54
C PRO A 161 9.22 -8.78 -34.24
N GLU A 162 8.29 -9.23 -33.40
CA GLU A 162 8.55 -9.80 -32.06
C GLU A 162 9.63 -10.92 -32.08
N HIS A 163 9.57 -11.83 -33.06
CA HIS A 163 10.55 -12.90 -33.19
C HIS A 163 11.98 -12.38 -33.50
N LYS A 164 12.14 -11.28 -34.24
CA LYS A 164 13.45 -10.66 -34.53
C LYS A 164 14.01 -10.03 -33.25
N ARG A 165 13.16 -9.38 -32.46
CA ARG A 165 13.51 -8.80 -31.14
C ARG A 165 13.93 -9.88 -30.15
N ASN A 166 13.17 -10.96 -30.03
CA ASN A 166 13.47 -12.04 -29.10
C ASN A 166 14.80 -12.75 -29.42
N ARG A 167 15.11 -12.99 -30.71
CA ARG A 167 16.43 -13.49 -31.14
C ARG A 167 17.56 -12.53 -30.78
N HIS A 168 17.39 -11.24 -31.07
CA HIS A 168 18.41 -10.23 -30.80
C HIS A 168 18.72 -10.11 -29.30
N VAL A 169 17.68 -10.15 -28.47
CA VAL A 169 17.82 -10.19 -27.01
C VAL A 169 18.56 -11.45 -26.58
N ALA A 170 18.18 -12.63 -27.10
CA ALA A 170 18.84 -13.90 -26.76
C ALA A 170 20.34 -13.91 -27.14
N TYR A 171 20.71 -13.43 -28.33
CA TYR A 171 22.12 -13.29 -28.71
C TYR A 171 22.88 -12.39 -27.73
N ARG A 172 22.33 -11.21 -27.41
CA ARG A 172 22.96 -10.26 -26.49
C ARG A 172 23.09 -10.79 -25.06
N GLN A 173 22.11 -11.55 -24.57
CA GLN A 173 22.20 -12.19 -23.26
C GLN A 173 23.29 -13.26 -23.21
N LEU A 174 23.40 -14.09 -24.26
CA LEU A 174 24.49 -15.07 -24.36
C LEU A 174 25.85 -14.38 -24.42
N THR A 175 25.98 -13.31 -25.22
CA THR A 175 27.21 -12.52 -25.28
C THR A 175 27.59 -11.95 -23.91
N ARG A 176 26.64 -11.38 -23.17
CA ARG A 176 26.87 -10.89 -21.81
C ARG A 176 27.29 -11.99 -20.85
N TRP A 177 26.70 -13.17 -20.97
CA TRP A 177 27.02 -14.28 -20.08
C TRP A 177 28.45 -14.78 -20.31
N CYS A 178 28.90 -14.85 -21.56
CA CYS A 178 30.22 -15.36 -21.91
C CYS A 178 31.35 -14.31 -21.79
N TRP A 179 31.08 -13.03 -22.06
CA TRP A 179 32.13 -11.99 -22.15
C TRP A 179 31.85 -10.73 -21.30
N GLY A 180 30.77 -10.69 -20.51
CA GLY A 180 30.41 -9.51 -19.73
C GLY A 180 29.90 -8.35 -20.59
N ILE A 181 30.05 -7.12 -20.08
CA ILE A 181 29.53 -5.91 -20.74
C ILE A 181 30.52 -5.46 -21.82
N LEU A 182 30.20 -5.78 -23.06
CA LEU A 182 30.87 -5.25 -24.25
C LEU A 182 30.04 -4.04 -24.76
N GLY A 183 30.67 -2.86 -24.82
CA GLY A 183 30.02 -1.62 -25.28
C GLY A 183 29.46 -1.72 -26.70
N LYS A 184 28.75 -0.69 -27.18
CA LYS A 184 28.02 -0.72 -28.47
C LYS A 184 28.91 -1.05 -29.69
N GLU A 185 30.17 -0.66 -29.64
CA GLU A 185 31.12 -0.79 -30.74
C GLU A 185 31.83 -2.16 -30.79
N ILE A 186 31.75 -2.96 -29.71
CA ILE A 186 32.47 -4.23 -29.63
C ILE A 186 31.50 -5.36 -29.93
N ARG A 187 31.59 -5.92 -31.15
CA ARG A 187 30.80 -7.08 -31.57
C ARG A 187 31.65 -8.34 -31.57
N VAL A 188 31.13 -9.41 -30.96
CA VAL A 188 31.80 -10.73 -30.91
C VAL A 188 30.95 -11.79 -31.60
N PRO A 189 31.58 -12.68 -32.40
CA PRO A 189 30.86 -13.76 -33.06
C PRO A 189 30.41 -14.81 -32.05
N LEU A 190 29.17 -15.28 -32.18
CA LEU A 190 28.61 -16.35 -31.36
C LEU A 190 28.85 -17.74 -31.99
N PRO A 191 29.02 -18.81 -31.19
CA PRO A 191 29.14 -20.17 -31.70
C PRO A 191 27.92 -20.59 -32.53
N SER A 192 28.15 -21.29 -33.65
CA SER A 192 27.09 -21.73 -34.57
C SER A 192 26.01 -22.57 -33.87
N CYS A 193 26.41 -23.46 -32.95
CA CYS A 193 25.48 -24.28 -32.17
C CYS A 193 24.50 -23.41 -31.36
N ALA A 194 24.99 -22.37 -30.70
CA ALA A 194 24.16 -21.48 -29.90
C ALA A 194 23.25 -20.62 -30.78
N VAL A 195 23.76 -20.12 -31.91
CA VAL A 195 22.95 -19.37 -32.89
C VAL A 195 21.81 -20.24 -33.43
N SER A 196 22.11 -21.47 -33.84
CA SER A 196 21.11 -22.43 -34.34
C SER A 196 20.05 -22.75 -33.29
N CYS A 197 20.43 -22.97 -32.03
CA CYS A 197 19.48 -23.19 -30.94
C CYS A 197 18.55 -21.98 -30.72
N ILE A 198 19.10 -20.77 -30.72
CA ILE A 198 18.31 -19.53 -30.55
C ILE A 198 17.35 -19.33 -31.73
N ARG A 199 17.79 -19.61 -32.98
CA ARG A 199 16.94 -19.52 -34.18
C ARG A 199 15.84 -20.56 -34.21
N ALA A 200 16.09 -21.77 -33.71
CA ALA A 200 15.07 -22.81 -33.57
C ALA A 200 14.01 -22.44 -32.51
N HIS A 201 14.43 -21.79 -31.42
CA HIS A 201 13.52 -21.36 -30.36
C HIS A 201 12.65 -20.15 -30.76
N PHE A 202 13.18 -19.27 -31.62
CA PHE A 202 12.47 -18.12 -32.17
C PHE A 202 12.45 -18.18 -33.72
N PRO A 203 11.60 -19.06 -34.30
CA PRO A 203 11.57 -19.32 -35.73
C PRO A 203 11.12 -18.09 -36.55
N PRO A 204 11.35 -18.08 -37.86
CA PRO A 204 10.85 -17.03 -38.75
C PRO A 204 9.32 -17.08 -38.88
N PRO A 205 8.67 -15.96 -39.25
CA PRO A 205 7.26 -15.99 -39.63
C PRO A 205 7.20 -16.84 -40.89
N GLY A 206 6.37 -17.89 -40.91
CA GLY A 206 6.38 -19.02 -41.87
C GLY A 206 6.20 -18.71 -43.36
N LEU A 207 7.01 -17.80 -43.89
CA LEU A 207 7.20 -17.46 -45.29
C LEU A 207 8.34 -18.34 -45.82
N GLU A 208 8.10 -18.98 -46.96
CA GLU A 208 8.97 -20.03 -47.51
C GLU A 208 10.35 -19.52 -47.98
N ASP A 209 10.57 -18.20 -48.05
CA ASP A 209 11.84 -17.57 -48.47
C ASP A 209 12.48 -16.69 -47.38
N PHE A 210 12.39 -17.06 -46.10
CA PHE A 210 13.04 -16.29 -45.04
C PHE A 210 14.52 -16.65 -44.87
N GLU A 211 15.40 -15.70 -45.22
CA GLU A 211 16.84 -15.79 -44.95
C GLU A 211 17.22 -15.03 -43.67
N PHE A 212 18.05 -15.65 -42.81
CA PHE A 212 18.54 -14.97 -41.61
C PHE A 212 19.70 -14.05 -41.94
N GLU A 213 19.53 -12.77 -41.62
CA GLU A 213 20.61 -11.78 -41.62
C GLU A 213 21.80 -12.25 -40.75
N GLY A 214 23.01 -12.14 -41.30
CA GLY A 214 24.26 -12.63 -40.71
C GLY A 214 24.82 -11.74 -39.61
N PHE A 215 26.03 -12.08 -39.13
CA PHE A 215 26.78 -11.24 -38.22
C PHE A 215 27.52 -10.15 -39.02
N HIS A 216 27.36 -8.89 -38.61
CA HIS A 216 28.07 -7.74 -39.17
C HIS A 216 28.93 -7.09 -38.09
N PHE A 217 30.14 -6.65 -38.45
CA PHE A 217 30.98 -5.88 -37.53
C PHE A 217 30.42 -4.46 -37.34
N ALA A 218 30.95 -3.71 -36.36
CA ALA A 218 30.49 -2.34 -36.11
C ALA A 218 30.94 -1.35 -37.21
N ASP A 219 32.00 -1.71 -37.94
CA ASP A 219 32.67 -0.86 -38.93
C ASP A 219 32.28 -1.17 -40.40
N GLU A 220 31.37 -2.13 -40.60
CA GLU A 220 30.75 -2.48 -41.90
C GLU A 220 29.43 -1.71 -42.11
#